data_AF-A0A090SP25-F1
#
_entry.id   AF-A0A090SP25-F1
#
_cell.length_a   1.000
_cell.length_b   1.000
_cell.length_c   1.000
_cell.angle_alpha   90.00
_cell.angle_beta   90.00
_cell.angle_gamma   90.00
#
_symmetry.space_group_name_H-M   'P 1'
#
loop_
_entity.id
_entity.type
_entity.pdbx_description
1 polymer ?
#
loop_
_entity_poly.entity_id
_entity_poly.type
_entity_poly.pdbx_seq_one_letter_code
_entity_poly.pdbx_strand_id
1 'polypeptide(L)'
;MIGYIGLFALITVAVTSSCAVLHGLVSYAKPQRLVVSDISLSRFFSTISFLCAFSAILVLAYAFAIDDFSIRYVSDNSNHQLHLGYKLAATWGGHQGSMLFWVVTLSLWGVVIAWSKHRTSAKNHASWVMQCIVAIFAWFTLAASNPFELNTVIPLQGRDLNPMLQDIGLIIHPPLLYIGYVGFASVLAMALGALLTNQVDLDWIPRARTYTLIAWLF
;
A
#
# COMPACT_ATOMS: atom_id res chain seq x y z
N MET A 1 4.75 15.62 -16.42
CA MET A 1 3.25 15.54 -16.36
C MET A 1 2.77 14.24 -15.71
N ILE A 2 3.45 13.10 -15.88
CA ILE A 2 2.99 11.81 -15.35
C ILE A 2 3.02 11.75 -13.81
N GLY A 3 3.92 12.49 -13.16
CA GLY A 3 3.98 12.59 -11.70
C GLY A 3 2.65 13.05 -11.07
N TYR A 4 1.89 13.92 -11.73
CA TYR A 4 0.56 14.33 -11.23
C TYR A 4 -0.46 13.18 -11.23
N ILE A 5 -0.34 12.24 -12.17
CA ILE A 5 -1.21 11.05 -12.23
C ILE A 5 -0.91 10.14 -11.03
N GLY A 6 0.38 9.90 -10.77
CA GLY A 6 0.82 9.12 -9.61
C GLY A 6 0.42 9.78 -8.28
N LEU A 7 0.60 11.10 -8.18
CA LEU A 7 0.19 11.88 -7.00
C LEU A 7 -1.33 11.82 -6.78
N PHE A 8 -2.12 12.03 -7.84
CA PHE A 8 -3.58 11.94 -7.76
C PHE A 8 -4.05 10.55 -7.32
N ALA A 9 -3.42 9.50 -7.85
CA ALA A 9 -3.69 8.13 -7.45
C ALA A 9 -3.38 7.93 -5.95
N LEU A 10 -2.22 8.38 -5.46
CA LEU A 10 -1.86 8.29 -4.04
C LEU A 10 -2.80 9.09 -3.12
N ILE A 11 -3.21 10.30 -3.52
CA ILE A 11 -4.23 11.09 -2.81
C ILE A 11 -5.55 10.31 -2.75
N THR A 12 -5.94 9.67 -3.85
CA THR A 12 -7.14 8.85 -3.91
C THR A 12 -7.05 7.66 -2.94
N VAL A 13 -5.88 7.03 -2.79
CA VAL A 13 -5.66 6.00 -1.76
C VAL A 13 -5.90 6.55 -0.36
N ALA A 14 -5.29 7.69 -0.02
CA ALA A 14 -5.42 8.31 1.31
C ALA A 14 -6.88 8.67 1.63
N VAL A 15 -7.59 9.28 0.69
CA VAL A 15 -9.00 9.65 0.84
C VAL A 15 -9.89 8.42 0.95
N THR A 16 -9.78 7.46 0.02
CA THR A 16 -10.65 6.28 -0.01
C THR A 16 -10.46 5.36 1.19
N SER A 17 -9.21 5.17 1.64
CA SER A 17 -8.92 4.43 2.87
C SER A 17 -9.47 5.14 4.11
N SER A 18 -9.36 6.48 4.19
CA SER A 18 -9.95 7.27 5.27
C SER A 18 -11.48 7.19 5.28
N CYS A 19 -12.13 7.25 4.11
CA CYS A 19 -13.58 7.04 3.98
C CYS A 19 -13.99 5.63 4.44
N ALA A 20 -13.20 4.60 4.13
CA ALA A 20 -13.46 3.24 4.60
C ALA A 20 -13.37 3.12 6.13
N VAL A 21 -12.44 3.84 6.78
CA VAL A 21 -12.33 3.91 8.24
C VAL A 21 -13.56 4.58 8.83
N LEU A 22 -13.95 5.75 8.34
CA LEU A 22 -15.14 6.47 8.80
C LEU A 22 -16.40 5.61 8.65
N HIS A 23 -16.54 4.95 7.51
CA HIS A 23 -17.61 3.99 7.28
C HIS A 23 -17.60 2.86 8.32
N GLY A 24 -16.44 2.24 8.55
CA GLY A 24 -16.26 1.18 9.56
C GLY A 24 -16.64 1.61 10.98
N LEU A 25 -16.25 2.83 11.39
CA LEU A 25 -16.59 3.40 12.69
C LEU A 25 -18.10 3.68 12.82
N VAL A 26 -18.73 4.24 11.77
CA VAL A 26 -20.18 4.46 11.75
C VAL A 26 -20.95 3.14 11.79
N SER A 27 -20.48 2.13 11.05
CA SER A 27 -21.06 0.78 11.05
C SER A 27 -20.94 0.10 12.41
N TYR A 28 -19.82 0.29 13.11
CA TYR A 28 -19.63 -0.22 14.47
C TYR A 28 -20.62 0.37 15.48
N ALA A 29 -20.99 1.64 15.33
CA ALA A 29 -21.97 2.31 16.17
C ALA A 29 -23.44 1.90 15.90
N LYS A 30 -23.72 1.20 14.80
CA LYS A 30 -25.09 0.80 14.40
C LYS A 30 -25.49 -0.57 14.97
N PRO A 31 -26.81 -0.82 15.17
CA PRO A 31 -27.32 -2.14 15.54
C PRO A 31 -26.97 -3.21 14.49
N GLN A 32 -26.64 -4.43 14.96
CA GLN A 32 -26.09 -5.54 14.14
C GLN A 32 -26.88 -5.91 12.87
N ARG A 33 -28.19 -5.63 12.80
CA ARG A 33 -29.02 -5.91 11.61
C ARG A 33 -28.67 -5.07 10.36
N LEU A 34 -28.01 -3.92 10.52
CA LEU A 34 -27.64 -3.04 9.40
C LEU A 34 -26.25 -3.34 8.80
N VAL A 35 -25.50 -4.28 9.38
CA VAL A 35 -24.08 -4.56 9.04
C VAL A 35 -23.92 -5.36 7.74
N VAL A 36 -24.98 -6.01 7.24
CA VAL A 36 -24.90 -6.86 6.02
C VAL A 36 -24.75 -6.03 4.73
N SER A 37 -25.28 -4.81 4.69
CA SER A 37 -25.10 -3.87 3.56
C SER A 37 -23.70 -3.26 3.46
N ASP A 38 -22.88 -3.38 4.50
CA ASP A 38 -21.58 -2.70 4.60
C ASP A 38 -20.44 -3.43 3.87
N ILE A 39 -20.64 -4.71 3.52
CA ILE A 39 -19.62 -5.55 2.89
C ILE A 39 -19.28 -5.07 1.47
N SER A 40 -20.27 -4.57 0.72
CA SER A 40 -20.07 -4.05 -0.65
C SER A 40 -19.21 -2.78 -0.65
N LEU A 41 -19.47 -1.86 0.28
CA LEU A 41 -18.68 -0.63 0.43
C LEU A 41 -17.25 -0.94 0.89
N SER A 42 -17.06 -1.84 1.85
CA SER A 42 -15.72 -2.27 2.27
C SER A 42 -14.90 -2.83 1.11
N ARG A 43 -15.50 -3.66 0.26
CA ARG A 43 -14.86 -4.17 -0.97
C ARG A 43 -14.56 -3.07 -1.96
N PHE A 44 -15.52 -2.18 -2.20
CA PHE A 44 -15.36 -1.06 -3.11
C PHE A 44 -14.16 -0.18 -2.73
N PHE A 45 -14.10 0.29 -1.47
CA PHE A 45 -13.01 1.12 -1.00
C PHE A 45 -11.66 0.39 -1.06
N SER A 46 -11.60 -0.85 -0.58
CA SER A 46 -10.34 -1.63 -0.58
C SER A 46 -9.82 -1.89 -2.00
N THR A 47 -10.72 -2.18 -2.95
CA THR A 47 -10.37 -2.33 -4.36
C THR A 47 -9.85 -1.03 -4.96
N ILE A 48 -10.50 0.10 -4.72
CA ILE A 48 -10.03 1.40 -5.24
C ILE A 48 -8.68 1.77 -4.62
N SER A 49 -8.52 1.63 -3.31
CA SER A 49 -7.23 1.88 -2.65
C SER A 49 -6.12 1.02 -3.27
N PHE A 50 -6.36 -0.26 -3.52
CA PHE A 50 -5.37 -1.12 -4.17
C PHE A 50 -5.06 -0.72 -5.61
N LEU A 51 -6.10 -0.52 -6.45
CA LEU A 51 -5.89 -0.16 -7.86
C LEU A 51 -5.17 1.19 -8.01
N CYS A 52 -5.49 2.18 -7.17
CA CYS A 52 -4.82 3.47 -7.16
C CYS A 52 -3.39 3.38 -6.60
N ALA A 53 -3.14 2.60 -5.55
CA ALA A 53 -1.78 2.40 -5.05
C ALA A 53 -0.92 1.70 -6.12
N PHE A 54 -1.46 0.66 -6.75
CA PHE A 54 -0.79 -0.09 -7.79
C PHE A 54 -0.53 0.75 -9.04
N SER A 55 -1.47 1.60 -9.46
CA SER A 55 -1.23 2.53 -10.57
C SER A 55 -0.18 3.57 -10.22
N ALA A 56 -0.15 4.08 -8.98
CA ALA A 56 0.87 5.02 -8.54
C ALA A 56 2.29 4.43 -8.63
N ILE A 57 2.51 3.20 -8.13
CA ILE A 57 3.83 2.56 -8.20
C ILE A 57 4.24 2.25 -9.64
N LEU A 58 3.29 1.88 -10.52
CA LEU A 58 3.56 1.68 -11.95
C LEU A 58 3.94 2.99 -12.65
N VAL A 59 3.26 4.09 -12.33
CA VAL A 59 3.62 5.42 -12.83
C VAL A 59 5.03 5.81 -12.38
N LEU A 60 5.37 5.52 -11.12
CA LEU A 60 6.71 5.81 -10.60
C LEU A 60 7.78 4.96 -11.30
N ALA A 61 7.54 3.66 -11.45
CA ALA A 61 8.45 2.75 -12.17
C ALA A 61 8.64 3.18 -13.63
N TYR A 62 7.56 3.60 -14.29
CA TYR A 62 7.63 4.14 -15.64
C TYR A 62 8.45 5.43 -15.69
N ALA A 63 8.26 6.34 -14.73
CA ALA A 63 9.05 7.57 -14.65
C ALA A 63 10.55 7.30 -14.47
N PHE A 64 10.93 6.30 -13.66
CA PHE A 64 12.32 5.83 -13.60
C PHE A 64 12.81 5.23 -14.93
N ALA A 65 11.98 4.42 -15.59
CA ALA A 65 12.37 3.77 -16.85
C ALA A 65 12.68 4.77 -17.98
N ILE A 66 11.99 5.91 -18.01
CA ILE A 66 12.19 6.96 -19.01
C ILE A 66 13.04 8.14 -18.53
N ASP A 67 13.64 8.04 -17.34
CA ASP A 67 14.42 9.12 -16.72
C ASP A 67 13.65 10.47 -16.63
N ASP A 68 12.40 10.45 -16.16
CA ASP A 68 11.61 11.67 -15.97
C ASP A 68 12.15 12.48 -14.76
N PHE A 69 13.22 13.23 -15.00
CA PHE A 69 13.86 14.10 -14.01
C PHE A 69 13.02 15.30 -13.57
N SER A 70 11.81 15.47 -14.11
CA SER A 70 10.87 16.43 -13.51
C SER A 70 10.43 16.00 -12.11
N ILE A 71 10.49 14.70 -11.80
CA ILE A 71 10.24 14.14 -10.48
C ILE A 71 11.55 14.11 -9.70
N ARG A 72 11.57 14.79 -8.54
CA ARG A 72 12.75 14.91 -7.68
C ARG A 72 13.30 13.56 -7.24
N TYR A 73 12.42 12.64 -6.85
CA TYR A 73 12.84 11.30 -6.44
C TYR A 73 13.55 10.54 -7.58
N VAL A 74 13.11 10.71 -8.83
CA VAL A 74 13.75 10.10 -10.01
C VAL A 74 15.10 10.73 -10.28
N SER A 75 15.19 12.07 -10.27
CA SER A 75 16.47 12.77 -10.47
C SER A 75 17.49 12.51 -9.36
N ASP A 76 17.04 12.20 -8.13
CA ASP A 76 17.94 11.96 -7.01
C ASP A 76 18.49 10.52 -7.00
N ASN A 77 17.90 9.58 -7.75
CA ASN A 77 18.20 8.14 -7.66
C ASN A 77 18.35 7.43 -9.01
N SER A 78 18.46 8.15 -10.14
CA SER A 78 18.64 7.56 -11.47
C SER A 78 19.34 8.54 -12.42
N ASN A 79 20.06 7.98 -13.39
CA ASN A 79 20.68 8.72 -14.48
C ASN A 79 20.57 7.94 -15.80
N HIS A 80 20.82 8.61 -16.92
CA HIS A 80 20.69 7.99 -18.24
C HIS A 80 21.58 6.75 -18.47
N GLN A 81 22.73 6.65 -17.82
CA GLN A 81 23.69 5.55 -17.98
C GLN A 81 23.35 4.34 -17.09
N LEU A 82 22.48 4.51 -16.10
CA LEU A 82 22.09 3.43 -15.18
C LEU A 82 21.35 2.32 -15.94
N HIS A 83 21.71 1.08 -15.68
CA HIS A 83 21.04 -0.05 -16.30
C HIS A 83 19.56 -0.10 -15.92
N LEU A 84 18.68 -0.42 -16.88
CA LEU A 84 17.22 -0.38 -16.69
C LEU A 84 16.74 -1.17 -15.46
N GLY A 85 17.35 -2.32 -15.18
CA GLY A 85 17.02 -3.11 -13.99
C GLY A 85 17.18 -2.33 -12.68
N TYR A 86 18.24 -1.52 -12.57
CA TYR A 86 18.48 -0.69 -11.39
C TYR A 86 17.60 0.56 -11.38
N LYS A 87 17.24 1.12 -12.55
CA LYS A 87 16.22 2.17 -12.64
C LYS A 87 14.89 1.69 -12.09
N LEU A 88 14.44 0.50 -12.52
CA LEU A 88 13.20 -0.08 -12.01
C LEU A 88 13.31 -0.40 -10.52
N ALA A 89 14.45 -0.92 -10.04
CA ALA A 89 14.64 -1.19 -8.62
C ALA A 89 14.71 0.08 -7.75
N ALA A 90 15.16 1.21 -8.31
CA ALA A 90 15.11 2.50 -7.62
C ALA A 90 13.68 2.93 -7.24
N THR A 91 12.65 2.39 -7.90
CA THR A 91 11.23 2.56 -7.52
C THR A 91 10.98 2.23 -6.04
N TRP A 92 11.72 1.28 -5.47
CA TRP A 92 11.64 0.89 -4.05
C TRP A 92 12.99 1.00 -3.32
N GLY A 93 14.03 1.53 -3.95
CA GLY A 93 15.38 1.60 -3.36
C GLY A 93 15.59 2.74 -2.38
N GLY A 94 14.86 3.84 -2.53
CA GLY A 94 14.89 5.00 -1.63
C GLY A 94 13.69 5.06 -0.69
N HIS A 95 13.73 6.03 0.22
CA HIS A 95 12.72 6.17 1.28
C HIS A 95 11.30 6.43 0.73
N GLN A 96 11.15 7.35 -0.22
CA GLN A 96 9.85 7.71 -0.81
C GLN A 96 9.24 6.54 -1.59
N GLY A 97 10.07 5.86 -2.39
CA GLY A 97 9.67 4.69 -3.15
C GLY A 97 9.24 3.52 -2.25
N SER A 98 10.03 3.25 -1.20
CA SER A 98 9.72 2.24 -0.18
C SER A 98 8.37 2.52 0.48
N MET A 99 8.11 3.77 0.90
CA MET A 99 6.85 4.12 1.55
C MET A 99 5.64 3.93 0.62
N LEU A 100 5.76 4.26 -0.67
CA LEU A 100 4.72 3.95 -1.64
C LEU A 100 4.53 2.43 -1.81
N PHE A 101 5.62 1.66 -1.80
CA PHE A 101 5.55 0.19 -1.87
C PHE A 101 4.84 -0.43 -0.65
N TRP A 102 5.04 0.13 0.55
CA TRP A 102 4.26 -0.23 1.74
C TRP A 102 2.77 0.01 1.53
N VAL A 103 2.39 1.18 1.01
CA VAL A 103 0.98 1.50 0.72
C VAL A 103 0.36 0.51 -0.27
N VAL A 104 1.09 0.13 -1.34
CA VAL A 104 0.67 -0.90 -2.30
C VAL A 104 0.43 -2.23 -1.60
N THR A 105 1.40 -2.67 -0.80
CA THR A 105 1.38 -3.99 -0.16
C THR A 105 0.28 -4.07 0.91
N LEU A 106 0.13 -3.03 1.73
CA LEU A 106 -0.97 -2.91 2.68
C LEU A 106 -2.33 -2.95 1.96
N SER A 107 -2.47 -2.22 0.85
CA SER A 107 -3.71 -2.20 0.08
C SER A 107 -4.00 -3.56 -0.59
N LEU A 108 -2.96 -4.28 -1.03
CA LEU A 108 -3.06 -5.64 -1.56
C LEU A 108 -3.64 -6.58 -0.49
N TRP A 109 -3.06 -6.60 0.70
CA TRP A 109 -3.58 -7.40 1.81
C TRP A 109 -4.99 -6.96 2.23
N GLY A 110 -5.29 -5.66 2.18
CA GLY A 110 -6.64 -5.12 2.42
C GLY A 110 -7.68 -5.65 1.44
N VAL A 111 -7.38 -5.65 0.13
CA VAL A 111 -8.30 -6.20 -0.87
C VAL A 111 -8.47 -7.71 -0.71
N VAL A 112 -7.42 -8.45 -0.35
CA VAL A 112 -7.48 -9.89 -0.06
C VAL A 112 -8.44 -10.18 1.11
N ILE A 113 -8.35 -9.42 2.21
CA ILE A 113 -9.29 -9.54 3.35
C ILE A 113 -10.72 -9.21 2.93
N ALA A 114 -10.93 -8.09 2.23
CA ALA A 114 -12.27 -7.63 1.85
C ALA A 114 -13.01 -8.62 0.93
N TRP A 115 -12.27 -9.26 0.02
CA TRP A 115 -12.80 -10.25 -0.93
C TRP A 115 -12.83 -11.69 -0.43
N SER A 116 -12.30 -11.96 0.77
CA SER A 116 -12.44 -13.27 1.41
C SER A 116 -13.92 -13.72 1.45
N LYS A 117 -14.15 -14.98 1.09
CA LYS A 117 -15.48 -15.58 0.88
C LYS A 117 -16.33 -15.60 2.16
N HIS A 118 -15.69 -15.59 3.32
CA HIS A 118 -16.38 -15.62 4.61
C HIS A 118 -17.04 -14.29 4.93
N ARG A 119 -18.23 -14.33 5.55
CA ARG A 119 -18.99 -13.14 5.92
C ARG A 119 -19.22 -13.16 7.43
N THR A 120 -18.27 -12.61 8.18
CA THR A 120 -18.36 -12.48 9.64
C THR A 120 -18.19 -11.01 10.04
N SER A 121 -18.73 -10.62 11.20
CA SER A 121 -18.52 -9.27 11.74
C SER A 121 -17.03 -8.99 11.97
N ALA A 122 -16.30 -9.98 12.51
CA ALA A 122 -14.86 -9.89 12.74
C ALA A 122 -14.08 -9.53 11.47
N LYS A 123 -14.46 -10.13 10.32
CA LYS A 123 -13.85 -9.78 9.02
C LYS A 123 -14.15 -8.34 8.63
N ASN A 124 -15.39 -7.87 8.81
CA ASN A 124 -15.74 -6.49 8.47
C ASN A 124 -14.95 -5.49 9.32
N HIS A 125 -14.76 -5.79 10.61
CA HIS A 125 -13.88 -4.99 11.48
C HIS A 125 -12.43 -5.04 11.01
N ALA A 126 -11.92 -6.23 10.69
CA ALA A 126 -10.57 -6.40 10.15
C ALA A 126 -10.35 -5.59 8.87
N SER A 127 -11.33 -5.55 7.96
CA SER A 127 -11.22 -4.76 6.73
C SER A 127 -11.02 -3.27 6.99
N TRP A 128 -11.82 -2.63 7.86
CA TRP A 128 -11.65 -1.20 8.11
C TRP A 128 -10.45 -0.88 9.00
N VAL A 129 -10.04 -1.79 9.90
CA VAL A 129 -8.76 -1.69 10.63
C VAL A 129 -7.60 -1.73 9.64
N MET A 130 -7.63 -2.62 8.65
CA MET A 130 -6.60 -2.67 7.61
C MET A 130 -6.57 -1.36 6.81
N GLN A 131 -7.73 -0.80 6.46
CA GLN A 131 -7.81 0.50 5.79
C GLN A 131 -7.32 1.66 6.68
N CYS A 132 -7.41 1.54 8.00
CA CYS A 132 -6.79 2.50 8.93
C CYS A 132 -5.26 2.50 8.79
N ILE A 133 -4.65 1.32 8.72
CA ILE A 133 -3.20 1.19 8.51
C ILE A 133 -2.82 1.74 7.13
N VAL A 134 -3.58 1.43 6.08
CA VAL A 134 -3.39 2.00 4.73
C VAL A 134 -3.46 3.52 4.76
N ALA A 135 -4.46 4.10 5.44
CA ALA A 135 -4.65 5.54 5.54
C ALA A 135 -3.46 6.22 6.24
N ILE A 136 -2.98 5.65 7.36
CA ILE A 136 -1.81 6.17 8.09
C ILE A 136 -0.58 6.24 7.17
N PHE A 137 -0.27 5.14 6.47
CA PHE A 137 0.88 5.09 5.58
C PHE A 137 0.70 5.96 4.33
N ALA A 138 -0.51 6.05 3.76
CA ALA A 138 -0.79 6.90 2.61
C ALA A 138 -0.63 8.39 2.96
N TRP A 139 -1.17 8.83 4.11
CA TRP A 139 -1.00 10.20 4.59
C TRP A 139 0.44 10.51 4.96
N PHE A 140 1.14 9.59 5.63
CA PHE A 140 2.57 9.73 5.90
C PHE A 140 3.37 9.89 4.60
N THR A 141 3.09 9.05 3.60
CA THR A 141 3.76 9.12 2.29
C THR A 141 3.51 10.47 1.62
N LEU A 142 2.28 10.96 1.62
CA LEU A 142 1.94 12.27 1.03
C LEU A 142 2.62 13.44 1.74
N ALA A 143 2.67 13.41 3.08
CA ALA A 143 3.13 14.54 3.88
C ALA A 143 4.66 14.59 4.07
N ALA A 144 5.31 13.43 4.19
CA ALA A 144 6.70 13.34 4.62
C ALA A 144 7.60 12.57 3.64
N SER A 145 7.05 11.87 2.64
CA SER A 145 7.84 10.97 1.78
C SER A 145 7.27 10.86 0.38
N ASN A 146 6.82 11.98 -0.19
CA ASN A 146 6.08 12.00 -1.44
C ASN A 146 7.01 11.67 -2.63
N PRO A 147 6.83 10.53 -3.32
CA PRO A 147 7.70 10.18 -4.45
C PRO A 147 7.42 10.99 -5.71
N PHE A 148 6.34 11.77 -5.74
CA PHE A 148 5.92 12.59 -6.88
C PHE A 148 6.19 14.08 -6.68
N GLU A 149 7.04 14.44 -5.70
CA GLU A 149 7.54 15.81 -5.56
C GLU A 149 8.29 16.23 -6.84
N LEU A 150 7.95 17.40 -7.37
CA LEU A 150 8.53 17.89 -8.62
C LEU A 150 9.73 18.80 -8.34
N ASN A 151 10.73 18.74 -9.22
CA ASN A 151 11.84 19.68 -9.21
C ASN A 151 11.37 21.08 -9.64
N THR A 152 11.85 22.10 -8.95
CA THR A 152 11.65 23.50 -9.35
C THR A 152 12.46 23.86 -10.60
N VAL A 153 13.64 23.25 -10.76
CA VAL A 153 14.49 23.32 -11.94
C VAL A 153 14.80 21.90 -12.38
N ILE A 154 14.35 21.51 -13.57
CA ILE A 154 14.52 20.16 -14.10
C ILE A 154 15.99 19.97 -14.49
N PRO A 155 16.73 19.04 -13.86
CA PRO A 155 18.12 18.81 -14.22
C PRO A 155 18.22 18.07 -15.56
N LEU A 156 19.28 18.36 -16.33
CA LEU A 156 19.57 17.65 -17.59
C LEU A 156 20.04 16.21 -17.36
N GLN A 157 20.54 15.91 -16.16
CA GLN A 157 21.02 14.60 -15.76
C GLN A 157 20.74 14.39 -14.27
N GLY A 158 20.23 13.23 -13.91
CA GLY A 158 20.01 12.83 -12.52
C GLY A 158 21.28 12.32 -11.85
N ARG A 159 21.20 12.12 -10.54
CA ARG A 159 22.24 11.51 -9.71
C ARG A 159 22.24 10.00 -9.92
N ASP A 160 23.28 9.33 -9.45
CA ASP A 160 23.28 7.88 -9.50
C ASP A 160 22.46 7.25 -8.37
N LEU A 161 21.95 6.04 -8.62
CA LEU A 161 21.47 5.20 -7.54
C LEU A 161 22.65 4.91 -6.61
N ASN A 162 22.42 4.88 -5.29
CA ASN A 162 23.48 4.55 -4.34
C ASN A 162 24.23 3.28 -4.80
N PRO A 163 25.56 3.33 -5.02
CA PRO A 163 26.32 2.20 -5.56
C PRO A 163 26.17 0.92 -4.74
N MET A 164 25.89 1.03 -3.44
CA MET A 164 25.63 -0.12 -2.56
C MET A 164 24.32 -0.84 -2.85
N LEU A 165 23.42 -0.21 -3.60
CA LEU A 165 22.12 -0.76 -3.99
C LEU A 165 22.11 -1.25 -5.44
N GLN A 166 23.24 -1.16 -6.16
CA GLN A 166 23.37 -1.63 -7.55
C GLN A 166 23.77 -3.10 -7.61
N ASP A 167 23.01 -3.94 -6.93
CA ASP A 167 23.18 -5.39 -6.92
C ASP A 167 21.84 -6.10 -7.17
N ILE A 168 21.89 -7.36 -7.59
CA ILE A 168 20.69 -8.13 -7.92
C ILE A 168 19.77 -8.35 -6.70
N GLY A 169 20.31 -8.25 -5.48
CA GLY A 169 19.57 -8.29 -4.24
C GLY A 169 18.56 -7.14 -4.14
N LEU A 170 18.90 -5.91 -4.52
CA LEU A 170 17.93 -4.80 -4.53
C LEU A 170 16.73 -5.09 -5.46
N ILE A 171 16.98 -5.75 -6.60
CA ILE A 171 15.91 -6.03 -7.58
C ILE A 171 14.90 -7.02 -6.98
N ILE A 172 15.36 -8.00 -6.21
CA ILE A 172 14.55 -9.16 -5.80
C ILE A 172 14.08 -9.05 -4.35
N HIS A 173 14.97 -8.69 -3.43
CA HIS A 173 14.76 -8.83 -1.99
C HIS A 173 13.70 -7.89 -1.41
N PRO A 174 13.69 -6.56 -1.69
CA PRO A 174 12.70 -5.66 -1.11
C PRO A 174 11.25 -6.00 -1.48
N PRO A 175 10.90 -6.32 -2.75
CA PRO A 175 9.54 -6.75 -3.07
C PRO A 175 9.07 -7.97 -2.27
N LEU A 176 9.94 -8.99 -2.12
CA LEU A 176 9.62 -10.19 -1.32
C LEU A 176 9.44 -9.81 0.15
N LEU A 177 10.43 -9.13 0.75
CA LEU A 177 10.40 -8.72 2.14
C LEU A 177 9.18 -7.88 2.48
N TYR A 178 8.80 -6.92 1.62
CA TYR A 178 7.63 -6.10 1.87
C TYR A 178 6.35 -6.93 1.81
N ILE A 179 6.17 -7.80 0.82
CA ILE A 179 4.98 -8.67 0.74
C ILE A 179 4.82 -9.51 2.00
N GLY A 180 5.91 -10.06 2.54
CA GLY A 180 5.91 -10.85 3.76
C GLY A 180 5.74 -10.02 5.03
N TYR A 181 6.69 -9.11 5.31
CA TYR A 181 6.74 -8.34 6.56
C TYR A 181 5.51 -7.45 6.74
N VAL A 182 5.09 -6.75 5.68
CA VAL A 182 3.86 -5.94 5.70
C VAL A 182 2.62 -6.84 5.76
N GLY A 183 2.70 -8.08 5.27
CA GLY A 183 1.65 -9.07 5.38
C GLY A 183 1.24 -9.39 6.82
N PHE A 184 2.12 -9.24 7.80
CA PHE A 184 1.74 -9.38 9.21
C PHE A 184 0.74 -8.32 9.69
N ALA A 185 0.62 -7.17 9.01
CA ALA A 185 -0.44 -6.20 9.29
C ALA A 185 -1.85 -6.79 9.07
N SER A 186 -2.00 -7.76 8.17
CA SER A 186 -3.26 -8.48 7.98
C SER A 186 -3.66 -9.30 9.22
N VAL A 187 -2.68 -9.91 9.88
CA VAL A 187 -2.88 -10.70 11.11
C VAL A 187 -3.28 -9.77 12.26
N LEU A 188 -2.58 -8.64 12.40
CA LEU A 188 -2.96 -7.58 13.35
C LEU A 188 -4.39 -7.10 13.11
N ALA A 189 -4.75 -6.83 11.85
CA ALA A 189 -6.09 -6.39 11.49
C ALA A 189 -7.16 -7.43 11.84
N MET A 190 -6.89 -8.73 11.62
CA MET A 190 -7.81 -9.81 12.02
C MET A 190 -7.96 -9.93 13.54
N ALA A 191 -6.87 -9.84 14.29
CA ALA A 191 -6.90 -9.91 15.75
C ALA A 191 -7.70 -8.73 16.34
N LEU A 192 -7.42 -7.50 15.89
CA LEU A 192 -8.19 -6.32 16.30
C LEU A 192 -9.66 -6.43 15.84
N GLY A 193 -9.89 -6.93 14.62
CA GLY A 193 -11.23 -7.14 14.10
C GLY A 193 -12.06 -8.12 14.95
N ALA A 194 -11.44 -9.17 15.47
CA ALA A 194 -12.07 -10.10 16.41
C ALA A 194 -12.35 -9.45 17.77
N LEU A 195 -11.40 -8.68 18.32
CA LEU A 195 -11.59 -7.96 19.59
C LEU A 195 -12.71 -6.92 19.54
N LEU A 196 -13.01 -6.39 18.35
CA LEU A 196 -14.11 -5.46 18.12
C LEU A 196 -15.48 -6.14 18.00
N THR A 197 -15.54 -7.47 18.10
CA THR A 197 -16.83 -8.19 18.14
C THR A 197 -17.31 -8.39 19.57
N ASN A 198 -18.63 -8.31 19.77
CA ASN A 198 -19.26 -8.55 21.08
C ASN A 198 -19.35 -10.04 21.47
N GLN A 199 -18.88 -10.95 20.61
CA GLN A 199 -18.93 -12.39 20.84
C GLN A 199 -17.52 -12.95 20.67
N VAL A 200 -17.15 -13.91 21.53
CA VAL A 200 -15.88 -14.63 21.35
C VAL A 200 -16.03 -15.57 20.16
N ASP A 201 -15.65 -15.07 18.99
CA ASP A 201 -15.57 -15.85 17.74
C ASP A 201 -14.12 -16.34 17.57
N LEU A 202 -13.93 -17.65 17.39
CA LEU A 202 -12.63 -18.27 17.14
C LEU A 202 -12.39 -18.56 15.64
N ASP A 203 -13.37 -18.31 14.77
CA ASP A 203 -13.30 -18.61 13.34
C ASP A 203 -12.22 -17.78 12.61
N TRP A 204 -11.75 -16.68 13.22
CA TRP A 204 -10.65 -15.89 12.66
C TRP A 204 -9.29 -16.57 12.83
N ILE A 205 -9.10 -17.46 13.81
CA ILE A 205 -7.80 -18.06 14.14
C ILE A 205 -7.23 -18.91 12.99
N PRO A 206 -7.97 -19.86 12.37
CA PRO A 206 -7.43 -20.62 11.25
C PRO A 206 -7.03 -19.73 10.07
N ARG A 207 -7.72 -18.59 9.89
CA ARG A 207 -7.44 -17.64 8.81
C ARG A 207 -6.20 -16.81 9.13
N ALA A 208 -6.09 -16.29 10.34
CA ALA A 208 -4.88 -15.62 10.81
C ALA A 208 -3.66 -16.53 10.61
N ARG A 209 -3.76 -17.82 10.94
CA ARG A 209 -2.71 -18.80 10.66
C ARG A 209 -2.37 -18.89 9.17
N THR A 210 -3.36 -19.01 8.28
CA THR A 210 -3.11 -19.04 6.83
C THR A 210 -2.40 -17.78 6.35
N TYR A 211 -2.82 -16.60 6.81
CA TYR A 211 -2.22 -15.32 6.39
C TYR A 211 -0.82 -15.17 6.97
N THR A 212 -0.58 -15.59 8.21
CA THR A 212 0.76 -15.70 8.82
C THR A 212 1.66 -16.60 7.99
N LEU A 213 1.19 -17.79 7.59
CA LEU A 213 2.00 -18.73 6.81
C LEU A 213 2.31 -18.17 5.41
N ILE A 214 1.33 -17.54 4.74
CA ILE A 214 1.57 -16.90 3.43
C ILE A 214 2.58 -15.76 3.58
N ALA A 215 2.43 -14.90 4.59
CA ALA A 215 3.37 -13.81 4.87
C ALA A 215 4.79 -14.34 5.17
N TRP A 216 4.90 -15.46 5.86
CA TRP A 216 6.19 -16.08 6.22
C TRP A 216 6.93 -16.75 5.06
N LEU A 217 6.27 -16.98 3.91
CA LEU A 217 6.92 -17.59 2.74
C LEU A 217 7.90 -16.64 2.03
N PHE A 218 7.88 -15.35 2.35
CA PHE A 218 8.67 -14.29 1.73
C PHE A 218 9.73 -13.75 2.71
#